data_AF-A0A2S2NX70-F1
#
_entry.id   AF-A0A2S2NX70-F1
#
_cell.length_a   1.000
_cell.length_b   1.000
_cell.length_c   1.000
_cell.angle_alpha   90.00
_cell.angle_beta   90.00
_cell.angle_gamma   90.00
#
_symmetry.space_group_name_H-M   'P 1'
#
loop_
_entity.id
_entity.type
_entity.pdbx_description
1 polymer ?
#
loop_
_entity_poly.entity_id
_entity_poly.type
_entity_poly.pdbx_seq_one_letter_code
_entity_poly.pdbx_strand_id
1 'polypeptide(L)'
;AENLYNESQIRTRNVIERFFGVWKRRFPVMALGLRVKLMRVFPIITATLVLHNIARRAGEEVPRGFDMILPAPWEEILAQDNIEIEYAPNPINRRVTQQNSGRQALIDGHFERLITHQQND
;
A
#
# COMPACT_ATOMS: atom_id res chain seq x y z
N ALA A 1 5.36 5.61 -22.61
CA ALA A 1 5.01 6.20 -21.29
C ALA A 1 4.15 5.25 -20.44
N GLU A 2 3.03 4.73 -20.96
CA GLU A 2 2.13 3.83 -20.21
C GLU A 2 2.83 2.61 -19.57
N ASN A 3 3.69 1.90 -20.30
CA ASN A 3 4.42 0.75 -19.76
C ASN A 3 5.38 1.15 -18.61
N LEU A 4 6.06 2.30 -18.75
CA LEU A 4 6.97 2.83 -17.72
C LEU A 4 6.19 3.26 -16.47
N TYR A 5 5.00 3.84 -16.64
CA TYR A 5 4.08 4.13 -15.56
C TYR A 5 3.70 2.86 -14.79
N ASN A 6 3.23 1.83 -15.51
CA ASN A 6 2.80 0.57 -14.92
C ASN A 6 3.96 -0.13 -14.18
N GLU A 7 5.14 -0.17 -14.79
CA GLU A 7 6.33 -0.73 -14.16
C GLU A 7 6.71 0.02 -12.87
N SER A 8 6.71 1.35 -12.91
CA SER A 8 7.02 2.19 -11.74
C SER A 8 6.03 1.99 -10.59
N GLN A 9 4.74 1.88 -10.92
CA GLN A 9 3.67 1.59 -9.95
C GLN A 9 3.86 0.19 -9.33
N ILE A 10 4.08 -0.84 -10.15
CA ILE A 10 4.30 -2.21 -9.67
C ILE A 10 5.51 -2.29 -8.76
N ARG A 11 6.64 -1.69 -9.17
CA ARG A 11 7.88 -1.70 -8.39
C ARG A 11 7.68 -1.06 -7.02
N THR A 12 6.98 0.07 -6.97
CA THR A 12 6.70 0.79 -5.72
C THR A 12 5.75 -0.02 -4.82
N ARG A 13 4.67 -0.56 -5.38
CA ARG A 13 3.68 -1.36 -4.63
C ARG A 13 4.31 -2.60 -4.00
N ASN A 14 5.12 -3.34 -4.75
CA ASN A 14 5.75 -4.57 -4.28
C ASN A 14 6.63 -4.35 -3.04
N VAL A 15 7.39 -3.24 -2.99
CA VAL A 15 8.24 -2.91 -1.82
C VAL A 15 7.37 -2.65 -0.60
N ILE A 16 6.31 -1.86 -0.77
CA ILE A 16 5.39 -1.49 0.30
C ILE A 16 4.61 -2.71 0.80
N GLU A 17 4.08 -3.55 -0.09
CA GLU A 17 3.37 -4.78 0.26
C GLU A 17 4.26 -5.76 1.04
N ARG A 18 5.51 -5.95 0.60
CA ARG A 18 6.49 -6.79 1.30
C ARG A 18 6.82 -6.23 2.68
N PHE A 19 7.00 -4.91 2.79
CA PHE A 19 7.24 -4.24 4.06
C PHE A 19 6.07 -4.45 5.03
N PHE A 20 4.83 -4.15 4.61
CA PHE A 20 3.64 -4.33 5.44
C PHE A 20 3.43 -5.80 5.81
N GLY A 21 3.74 -6.75 4.92
CA GLY A 21 3.69 -8.18 5.23
C GLY A 21 4.62 -8.57 6.37
N VAL A 22 5.87 -8.10 6.36
CA VAL A 22 6.82 -8.36 7.45
C VAL A 22 6.42 -7.63 8.74
N TRP A 23 5.99 -6.38 8.63
CA TRP A 23 5.62 -5.56 9.78
C TRP A 23 4.39 -6.13 10.52
N LYS A 24 3.36 -6.58 9.78
CA LYS A 24 2.18 -7.27 10.33
C LYS A 24 2.51 -8.60 11.00
N ARG A 25 3.45 -9.39 10.46
CA ARG A 25 3.91 -10.63 11.11
C ARG A 25 4.67 -10.37 12.41
N ARG A 26 5.47 -9.30 12.45
CA ARG A 26 6.24 -8.91 13.63
C ARG A 26 5.37 -8.30 14.73
N PHE A 27 4.34 -7.54 14.33
CA PHE A 27 3.39 -6.92 15.25
C PHE A 27 1.97 -7.29 14.82
N PRO A 28 1.42 -8.44 15.28
CA PRO A 28 0.11 -8.94 14.86
C PRO A 28 -1.04 -7.96 15.06
N VAL A 29 -0.91 -7.03 16.00
CA VAL A 29 -1.88 -5.94 16.22
C VAL A 29 -2.06 -5.03 14.99
N MET A 30 -1.06 -4.94 14.10
CA MET A 30 -1.18 -4.23 12.81
C MET A 30 -1.99 -5.01 11.77
N ALA A 31 -2.21 -6.31 11.98
CA ALA A 31 -3.02 -7.16 11.11
C ALA A 31 -4.46 -7.27 11.61
N LEU A 32 -4.64 -7.37 12.93
CA LEU A 32 -5.94 -7.52 13.59
C LEU A 32 -6.72 -6.21 13.79
N GLY A 33 -6.04 -5.07 13.70
CA GLY A 33 -6.60 -3.77 14.04
C GLY A 33 -6.37 -3.38 15.50
N LEU A 34 -6.41 -2.06 15.76
CA LEU A 34 -6.11 -1.46 17.06
C LEU A 34 -7.40 -1.12 17.81
N ARG A 35 -7.72 -1.87 18.86
CA ARG A 35 -8.88 -1.62 19.75
C ARG A 35 -8.54 -0.62 20.87
N VAL A 36 -8.02 0.56 20.50
CA VAL A 36 -7.66 1.63 21.44
C VAL A 36 -8.28 2.96 21.01
N LYS A 37 -8.33 3.93 21.92
CA LYS A 37 -8.73 5.30 21.57
C LYS A 37 -7.89 5.82 20.40
N LEU A 38 -8.51 6.52 19.44
CA LEU A 38 -7.86 7.04 18.23
C LEU A 38 -6.57 7.82 18.52
N MET A 39 -6.55 8.61 19.60
CA MET A 39 -5.38 9.37 20.05
C MET A 39 -4.14 8.50 20.36
N ARG A 40 -4.32 7.20 20.62
CA ARG A 40 -3.25 6.23 20.91
C ARG A 40 -2.84 5.42 19.68
N VAL A 41 -3.64 5.43 18.61
CA VAL A 41 -3.39 4.65 17.39
C VAL A 41 -2.07 5.08 16.75
N PHE A 42 -1.91 6.39 16.51
CA PHE A 42 -0.71 6.90 15.86
C PHE A 42 0.57 6.64 16.67
N PRO A 43 0.64 6.92 17.99
CA PRO A 43 1.78 6.52 18.81
C PRO A 43 2.15 5.04 18.73
N ILE A 44 1.17 4.13 18.67
CA ILE A 44 1.43 2.68 18.56
C ILE A 44 2.02 2.34 17.19
N ILE A 45 1.47 2.91 16.11
CA ILE A 45 2.01 2.73 14.75
C ILE A 45 3.46 3.24 14.70
N THR A 46 3.72 4.45 15.21
CA THR A 46 5.08 5.02 15.21
C THR A 46 6.05 4.17 16.05
N ALA A 47 5.65 3.75 17.25
CA ALA A 47 6.50 2.93 18.11
C ALA A 47 6.85 1.59 17.46
N THR A 48 5.88 0.91 16.85
CA THR A 48 6.11 -0.36 16.16
C THR A 48 6.95 -0.22 14.89
N LEU A 49 6.88 0.92 14.18
CA LEU A 49 7.80 1.23 13.07
C LEU A 49 9.24 1.43 13.56
N VAL A 50 9.42 2.18 14.65
CA VAL A 50 10.75 2.38 15.25
C VAL A 50 11.34 1.05 15.71
N LEU A 51 10.56 0.24 16.42
CA LEU A 51 10.96 -1.10 16.86
C LEU A 51 11.28 -2.02 15.66
N HIS A 52 10.50 -1.95 14.58
CA HIS A 52 10.79 -2.69 13.35
C HIS A 52 12.18 -2.32 12.79
N ASN A 53 12.48 -1.02 12.73
CA ASN A 53 13.77 -0.54 12.22
C ASN A 53 14.94 -0.98 13.10
N ILE A 54 14.76 -0.97 14.43
CA ILE A 54 15.76 -1.47 15.38
C ILE A 54 16.01 -2.97 15.14
N ALA A 55 14.94 -3.78 15.09
CA ALA A 55 15.05 -5.22 14.83
C ALA A 55 15.75 -5.53 13.50
N ARG A 56 15.42 -4.77 12.44
CA ARG A 56 16.08 -4.88 11.13
C ARG A 56 17.58 -4.59 11.20
N ARG A 57 17.98 -3.55 11.94
CA ARG A 57 19.40 -3.19 12.14
C ARG A 57 20.15 -4.20 13.01
N ALA A 58 19.46 -4.82 13.97
CA ALA A 58 20.00 -5.88 14.81
C ALA A 58 20.17 -7.22 14.06
N GLY A 59 19.72 -7.32 12.81
CA GLY A 59 19.80 -8.56 12.03
C GLY A 59 18.82 -9.63 12.53
N GLU A 60 17.78 -9.26 13.27
CA GLU A 60 16.76 -10.20 13.71
C GLU A 60 16.09 -10.87 12.51
N GLU A 61 15.88 -12.18 12.62
CA GLU A 61 15.16 -12.92 11.61
C GLU A 61 13.74 -12.36 11.42
N VAL A 62 13.24 -12.46 10.20
CA VAL A 62 11.84 -12.17 9.92
C VAL A 62 11.01 -13.25 10.59
N PRO A 63 10.02 -12.88 11.42
CA PRO A 63 9.12 -13.86 12.01
C PRO A 63 8.51 -14.72 10.90
N ARG A 64 8.67 -16.04 11.02
CA ARG A 64 7.95 -16.98 10.16
C ARG A 64 6.46 -16.71 10.30
N GLY A 65 5.71 -17.01 9.24
CA GLY A 65 4.27 -16.77 9.18
C GLY A 65 3.59 -17.09 10.51
N PHE A 66 2.90 -16.10 11.07
CA PHE A 66 1.82 -16.40 11.98
C PHE A 66 0.69 -16.95 11.11
N ASP A 67 0.26 -18.18 11.35
CA ASP A 67 -1.01 -18.72 10.83
C ASP A 67 -2.16 -18.01 11.56
N MET A 68 -2.17 -16.69 11.47
CA MET A 68 -3.25 -15.88 12.01
C MET A 68 -4.36 -15.94 10.98
N ILE A 69 -5.40 -16.71 11.31
CA ILE A 69 -6.69 -16.59 10.67
C ILE A 69 -7.13 -15.15 10.96
N LEU A 70 -6.91 -14.25 10.00
CA LEU A 70 -7.38 -12.87 10.11
C LEU A 70 -8.90 -12.95 10.32
N PRO A 71 -9.43 -12.28 11.36
CA PRO A 71 -10.86 -12.25 11.58
C PRO A 71 -11.45 -11.44 10.43
N ALA A 72 -11.98 -12.22 9.50
CA ALA A 72 -12.78 -11.85 8.35
C ALA A 72 -12.08 -11.22 7.13
N PRO A 73 -12.60 -11.53 5.92
CA PRO A 73 -12.30 -10.80 4.70
C PRO A 73 -12.51 -9.30 4.90
N TRP A 74 -11.74 -8.47 4.20
CA TRP A 74 -11.80 -7.01 4.24
C TRP A 74 -13.23 -6.43 4.30
N GLU A 75 -14.20 -7.09 3.68
CA GLU A 75 -15.61 -6.69 3.67
C GLU A 75 -16.27 -6.64 5.05
N GLU A 76 -15.97 -7.56 5.97
CA GLU A 76 -16.59 -7.54 7.31
C GLU A 76 -15.98 -6.45 8.21
N ILE A 77 -14.69 -6.15 8.04
CA ILE A 77 -14.02 -5.03 8.73
C ILE A 77 -14.62 -3.70 8.26
N LEU A 78 -14.82 -3.57 6.94
CA LEU A 78 -15.48 -2.39 6.34
C LEU A 78 -16.95 -2.27 6.73
N ALA A 79 -17.66 -3.38 6.93
CA ALA A 79 -19.04 -3.39 7.39
C ALA A 79 -19.19 -3.02 8.88
N GLN A 80 -18.16 -3.25 9.70
CA GLN A 80 -18.12 -2.89 11.11
C GLN A 80 -17.73 -1.42 11.35
N ASP A 81 -16.91 -0.85 10.47
CA ASP A 81 -16.56 0.56 10.53
C ASP A 81 -17.63 1.41 9.84
N ASN A 82 -18.09 2.48 10.50
CA ASN A 82 -19.14 3.38 10.01
C ASN A 82 -18.63 4.36 8.93
N ILE A 83 -17.73 3.89 8.06
CA ILE A 83 -17.17 4.64 6.94
C ILE A 83 -18.16 4.49 5.79
N GLU A 84 -18.74 5.61 5.36
CA GLU A 84 -19.57 5.65 4.16
C GLU A 84 -18.66 5.41 2.95
N ILE A 85 -18.55 4.15 2.52
CA ILE A 85 -17.82 3.77 1.31
C ILE A 85 -18.87 3.44 0.26
N GLU A 86 -19.02 4.32 -0.73
CA GLU A 86 -19.71 3.99 -1.96
C GLU A 86 -18.83 2.98 -2.75
N TYR A 87 -18.93 1.71 -2.37
CA TYR A 87 -18.25 0.63 -3.09
C TYR A 87 -18.96 0.43 -4.44
N ALA A 88 -18.48 1.11 -5.47
CA ALA A 88 -18.79 0.76 -6.84
C ALA A 88 -17.92 -0.44 -7.24
N PRO A 89 -18.51 -1.64 -7.50
CA PRO A 89 -17.74 -2.79 -7.94
C PRO A 89 -16.94 -2.42 -9.19
N ASN A 90 -15.64 -2.69 -9.17
CA ASN A 90 -14.77 -2.35 -10.28
C ASN A 90 -15.24 -3.14 -11.52
N PRO A 91 -15.76 -2.50 -12.58
CA PRO A 91 -16.30 -3.22 -13.72
C PRO A 91 -15.18 -4.02 -14.39
N ILE A 92 -15.47 -5.30 -14.64
CA ILE A 92 -14.54 -6.36 -15.12
C ILE A 92 -13.77 -5.95 -16.40
N ASN A 93 -14.23 -4.92 -17.11
CA ASN A 93 -13.61 -4.41 -18.33
C ASN A 93 -13.50 -2.89 -18.33
N ARG A 94 -12.62 -2.29 -17.51
CA ARG A 94 -12.05 -0.97 -17.82
C ARG A 94 -11.07 -1.12 -19.01
N ARG A 95 -11.58 -1.53 -20.17
CA ARG A 95 -10.90 -1.36 -21.44
C ARG A 95 -11.05 0.12 -21.80
N VAL A 96 -9.93 0.84 -21.73
CA VAL A 96 -9.70 2.21 -22.26
C VAL A 96 -11.00 2.92 -22.65
N THR A 97 -11.74 3.41 -21.65
CA THR A 97 -12.83 4.34 -21.93
C THR A 97 -12.22 5.70 -22.20
N GLN A 98 -12.90 6.52 -23.01
CA GLN A 98 -12.54 7.89 -23.36
C GLN A 98 -12.15 8.77 -22.14
N GLN A 99 -12.59 8.39 -20.94
CA GLN A 99 -12.21 8.94 -19.63
C GLN A 99 -10.73 8.78 -19.24
N ASN A 100 -9.98 7.87 -19.86
CA ASN A 100 -8.56 7.66 -19.55
C ASN A 100 -7.63 8.62 -20.30
N SER A 101 -8.18 9.46 -21.20
CA SER A 101 -7.42 10.43 -22.00
C SER A 101 -6.68 11.44 -21.13
N GLY A 102 -7.32 11.95 -20.07
CA GLY A 102 -6.69 12.84 -19.10
C GLY A 102 -5.52 12.18 -18.36
N ARG A 103 -5.69 10.92 -17.93
CA ARG A 103 -4.60 10.15 -17.31
C ARG A 103 -3.46 9.90 -18.29
N GLN A 104 -3.78 9.54 -19.54
CA GLN A 104 -2.80 9.29 -20.57
C GLN A 104 -1.96 10.55 -20.85
N ALA A 105 -2.61 11.71 -20.99
CA ALA A 105 -1.92 12.99 -21.20
C ALA A 105 -0.98 13.35 -20.03
N LEU A 106 -1.38 13.08 -18.79
CA LEU A 106 -0.53 13.30 -17.61
C LEU A 106 0.68 12.37 -17.59
N ILE A 107 0.47 11.09 -17.93
CA ILE A 107 1.54 10.10 -18.00
C ILE A 107 2.52 10.47 -19.11
N ASP A 108 2.03 10.75 -20.31
CA ASP A 108 2.84 11.12 -21.45
C ASP A 108 3.66 12.38 -21.15
N GLY A 109 3.01 13.45 -20.65
CA GLY A 109 3.70 14.70 -20.30
C GLY A 109 4.67 14.59 -19.11
N HIS A 110 4.51 13.63 -18.20
CA HIS A 110 5.52 13.34 -17.17
C HIS A 110 6.77 12.70 -17.78
N PHE A 111 6.59 11.65 -18.58
CA PHE A 111 7.70 10.91 -19.15
C PHE A 111 8.42 11.66 -20.28
N GLU A 112 7.72 12.52 -21.03
CA GLU A 112 8.36 13.44 -21.97
C GLU A 112 9.32 14.39 -21.26
N ARG A 113 8.88 15.04 -20.17
CA ARG A 113 9.75 15.92 -19.36
C ARG A 113 10.96 15.18 -18.80
N LEU A 114 10.77 13.95 -18.32
CA LEU A 114 11.88 13.12 -17.83
C LEU A 114 12.93 12.85 -18.92
N ILE A 115 12.50 12.55 -20.14
CA ILE A 115 13.41 12.33 -21.28
C ILE A 115 14.17 13.62 -21.62
N THR A 116 13.49 14.77 -21.64
CA THR A 116 14.12 16.07 -21.92
C THR A 116 15.18 16.42 -20.88
N HIS A 117 14.95 16.11 -19.61
CA HIS A 117 15.95 16.32 -18.57
C HIS A 117 17.16 15.38 -18.72
N GLN A 118 16.95 14.13 -19.15
CA GLN A 118 18.06 13.18 -19.35
C GLN A 118 18.90 13.41 -20.62
N GLN A 119 18.40 14.19 -21.58
CA GLN A 119 19.16 14.53 -22.81
C GLN A 119 20.01 15.81 -22.66
N ASN A 120 19.73 16.62 -21.64
CA ASN A 120 20.42 17.89 -21.39
C ASN A 120 21.51 17.79 -20.31
N ASP A 121 21.69 16.61 -19.71
CA ASP A 121 22.77 16.25 -18.78
C ASP A 121 23.80 15.35 -19.50
#